data_AF-A0A160THK6-F1
#
_entry.id   AF-A0A160THK6-F1
#
_cell.length_a   1.000
_cell.length_b   1.000
_cell.length_c   1.000
_cell.angle_alpha   90.00
_cell.angle_beta   90.00
_cell.angle_gamma   90.00
#
_symmetry.space_group_name_H-M   'P 1'
#
loop_
_entity.id
_entity.type
_entity.pdbx_description
1 polymer ?
#
loop_
_entity_poly.entity_id
_entity_poly.type
_entity_poly.pdbx_seq_one_letter_code
_entity_poly.pdbx_strand_id
1 'polypeptide(L)'
;MGDEAPVARLASIKSVGHWTVEMLLMYSLERRDILPADDFGIREGYRVLKSLDAQPKPRELREIGLAWSPHRAVAALYLRRIPHVRAGMYWNSHHGTPEPRHPLCRDCRDPPARPVHR
;
A
#
# COMPACT_ATOMS: atom_id res chain seq x y z
N MET A 1 21.38 11.05 6.27
CA MET A 1 21.29 11.76 4.98
C MET A 1 19.82 11.68 4.57
N GLY A 2 19.07 12.77 4.70
CA GLY A 2 17.61 12.77 4.64
C GLY A 2 17.08 12.51 3.22
N ASP A 3 15.98 11.76 3.14
CA ASP A 3 15.34 11.34 1.89
C ASP A 3 14.70 12.50 1.09
N GLU A 4 14.79 13.75 1.56
CA GLU A 4 14.34 14.93 0.82
C GLU A 4 15.18 15.23 -0.44
N ALA A 5 16.49 14.98 -0.39
CA ALA A 5 17.39 15.36 -1.50
C ALA A 5 17.17 14.55 -2.80
N PRO A 6 16.84 13.25 -2.78
CA PRO A 6 16.41 12.50 -3.97
C PRO A 6 15.03 12.92 -4.49
N VAL A 7 14.07 13.18 -3.59
CA VAL A 7 12.69 13.51 -3.97
C VAL A 7 12.64 14.78 -4.80
N ALA A 8 13.28 15.84 -4.32
CA ALA A 8 13.30 17.14 -4.99
C ALA A 8 13.96 17.08 -6.38
N ARG A 9 15.01 16.24 -6.56
CA ARG A 9 15.68 16.11 -7.86
C ARG A 9 14.83 15.37 -8.89
N LEU A 10 14.17 14.29 -8.51
CA LEU A 10 13.36 13.48 -9.43
C LEU A 10 12.02 14.15 -9.77
N ALA A 11 11.45 14.93 -8.85
CA ALA A 11 10.23 15.72 -9.09
C ALA A 11 10.44 16.89 -10.07
N SER A 12 11.68 17.22 -10.45
CA SER A 12 11.98 18.28 -11.41
C SER A 12 11.65 17.90 -12.86
N ILE A 13 11.39 16.62 -13.14
CA ILE A 13 10.97 16.14 -14.45
C ILE A 13 9.50 16.51 -14.66
N LYS A 14 9.20 17.26 -15.72
CA LYS A 14 7.92 17.96 -16.00
C LYS A 14 6.67 17.07 -16.08
N SER A 15 6.80 15.76 -15.91
CA SER A 15 5.73 14.75 -15.93
C SER A 15 5.73 13.81 -14.72
N VAL A 16 6.69 13.94 -13.79
CA VAL A 16 6.83 13.05 -12.62
C VAL A 16 6.33 13.77 -11.37
N GLY A 17 5.13 13.42 -10.92
CA GLY A 17 4.54 13.95 -9.70
C GLY A 17 5.18 13.37 -8.43
N HIS A 18 4.95 14.04 -7.29
CA HIS A 18 5.48 13.64 -5.97
C HIS A 18 5.18 12.18 -5.63
N TRP A 19 3.93 11.73 -5.83
CA TRP A 19 3.52 10.35 -5.62
C TRP A 19 4.34 9.36 -6.45
N THR A 20 4.63 9.67 -7.72
CA THR A 20 5.42 8.81 -8.60
C THR A 20 6.86 8.67 -8.09
N VAL A 21 7.45 9.77 -7.60
CA VAL A 21 8.79 9.75 -7.01
C VAL A 21 8.81 8.91 -5.74
N GLU A 22 7.82 9.06 -4.86
CA GLU A 22 7.70 8.25 -3.64
C GLU A 22 7.54 6.76 -3.96
N MET A 23 6.73 6.41 -4.97
CA MET A 23 6.59 5.04 -5.45
C MET A 23 7.90 4.47 -6.00
N LEU A 24 8.64 5.25 -6.80
CA LEU A 24 9.95 4.84 -7.32
C LEU A 24 10.94 4.61 -6.18
N LEU A 25 10.99 5.52 -5.20
CA LEU A 25 11.89 5.40 -4.05
C LEU A 25 11.56 4.17 -3.20
N MET A 26 10.28 3.86 -3.03
CA MET A 26 9.82 2.72 -2.23
C MET A 26 10.08 1.38 -2.94
N TYR A 27 9.75 1.24 -4.23
CA TYR A 27 9.78 -0.05 -4.94
C TYR A 27 11.07 -0.33 -5.70
N SER A 28 11.73 0.70 -6.26
CA SER A 28 12.92 0.50 -7.10
C SER A 28 14.22 0.82 -6.38
N LEU A 29 14.20 1.74 -5.42
CA LEU A 29 15.37 2.16 -4.66
C LEU A 29 15.33 1.68 -3.19
N GLU A 30 14.35 0.84 -2.85
CA GLU A 30 14.20 0.16 -1.56
C GLU A 30 14.35 1.09 -0.34
N ARG A 31 13.90 2.35 -0.48
CA ARG A 31 13.92 3.30 0.64
C ARG A 31 12.90 2.89 1.69
N ARG A 32 13.42 2.53 2.87
CA ARG A 32 12.62 1.97 3.97
C ARG A 32 11.77 3.01 4.72
N ASP A 33 12.12 4.28 4.64
CA ASP A 33 11.47 5.36 5.40
C ASP A 33 10.67 6.34 4.53
N ILE A 34 9.96 5.82 3.51
CA ILE A 34 9.06 6.56 2.63
C ILE A 34 7.61 6.15 2.89
N LEU A 35 6.70 7.13 2.94
CA LEU A 35 5.26 6.92 3.02
C LEU A 35 4.58 7.68 1.87
N PRO A 36 4.09 7.00 0.82
CA PRO A 36 3.34 7.62 -0.26
C PRO A 36 1.95 8.05 0.19
N ALA A 37 1.87 9.12 0.98
CA ALA A 37 0.63 9.53 1.65
C ALA A 37 -0.46 10.03 0.69
N ASP A 38 -0.09 10.34 -0.56
CA ASP A 38 -1.04 10.70 -1.62
C ASP A 38 -1.69 9.46 -2.28
N ASP A 39 -1.22 8.24 -1.97
CA ASP A 39 -1.77 7.00 -2.52
C ASP A 39 -3.16 6.70 -1.95
N PHE A 40 -4.15 6.56 -2.83
CA PHE A 40 -5.51 6.23 -2.45
C PHE A 40 -5.59 4.88 -1.71
N GLY A 41 -4.86 3.86 -2.16
CA GLY A 41 -4.88 2.53 -1.56
C GLY A 41 -4.32 2.51 -0.13
N ILE A 42 -3.27 3.27 0.14
CA ILE A 42 -2.70 3.42 1.49
C ILE A 42 -3.68 4.18 2.40
N ARG A 43 -4.24 5.30 1.94
CA ARG A 43 -5.21 6.09 2.71
C ARG A 43 -6.48 5.30 3.02
N GLU A 44 -6.98 4.57 2.02
CA GLU A 44 -8.13 3.67 2.18
C GLU A 44 -7.81 2.53 3.14
N GLY A 45 -6.62 1.94 3.01
CA GLY A 45 -6.11 0.95 3.96
C GLY A 45 -6.13 1.43 5.40
N TYR A 46 -5.71 2.68 5.63
CA TYR A 46 -5.72 3.28 6.97
C TYR A 46 -7.14 3.54 7.47
N ARG A 47 -8.02 4.09 6.62
CA ARG A 47 -9.44 4.29 6.94
C ARG A 47 -10.09 2.98 7.38
N VAL A 48 -9.87 1.93 6.61
CA VAL A 48 -10.41 0.60 6.84
C VAL A 48 -9.79 -0.07 8.07
N LEU A 49 -8.49 0.14 8.34
CA LEU A 49 -7.81 -0.35 9.54
C LEU A 49 -8.39 0.25 10.82
N LYS A 50 -8.60 1.57 10.81
CA LYS A 50 -9.07 2.34 11.97
C LYS A 50 -10.59 2.50 12.04
N SER A 51 -11.33 1.87 11.11
CA SER A 51 -12.79 1.98 10.99
C SER A 51 -13.27 3.44 10.97
N LEU A 52 -12.58 4.29 10.20
CA LEU A 52 -12.92 5.70 10.05
C LEU A 52 -14.02 5.88 9.00
N ASP A 53 -14.87 6.88 9.20
CA ASP A 53 -15.94 7.22 8.26
C ASP A 53 -15.39 7.78 6.93
N ALA A 54 -14.27 8.52 6.99
CA ALA A 54 -13.64 9.15 5.84
C ALA A 54 -12.13 8.87 5.78
N GLN A 55 -11.57 8.91 4.56
CA GLN A 55 -10.13 8.76 4.37
C GLN A 55 -9.38 9.95 5.00
N PRO A 56 -8.28 9.70 5.74
CA PRO A 56 -7.44 10.79 6.24
C PRO A 56 -6.90 11.60 5.06
N LYS A 57 -6.72 12.90 5.23
CA LYS A 57 -6.05 13.75 4.21
C LYS A 57 -4.56 13.34 4.10
N PRO A 58 -3.89 13.58 2.95
CA PRO A 58 -2.48 13.20 2.80
C PRO A 58 -1.58 13.79 3.89
N ARG A 59 -1.83 15.05 4.30
CA ARG A 59 -1.10 15.69 5.39
C ARG A 59 -1.26 14.95 6.73
N GLU A 60 -2.49 14.62 7.11
CA GLU A 60 -2.78 13.89 8.34
C GLU A 60 -2.10 12.51 8.34
N LEU A 61 -2.14 11.82 7.19
CA LEU A 61 -1.49 10.53 7.05
C LEU A 61 0.05 10.66 7.15
N ARG A 62 0.66 11.74 6.64
CA ARG A 62 2.10 12.00 6.83
C ARG A 62 2.46 12.21 8.30
N GLU A 63 1.64 12.96 9.05
CA GLU A 63 1.82 13.19 10.49
C GLU A 63 1.71 11.88 11.28
N ILE A 64 0.67 11.07 11.01
CA ILE A 64 0.49 9.73 11.60
C ILE A 64 1.69 8.82 11.25
N GLY A 65 2.17 8.93 10.01
CA GLY A 65 3.26 8.12 9.50
C GLY A 65 4.60 8.32 10.21
N LEU A 66 4.79 9.45 10.90
CA LEU A 66 6.01 9.70 11.68
C LEU A 66 6.23 8.63 12.76
N ALA A 67 5.14 8.08 13.33
CA ALA A 67 5.20 7.01 14.32
C ALA A 67 5.70 5.67 13.74
N TRP A 68 5.77 5.52 12.41
CA TRP A 68 6.24 4.31 11.74
C TRP A 68 7.69 4.42 11.25
N SER A 69 8.35 5.57 11.46
CA SER A 69 9.77 5.72 11.16
C SER A 69 10.60 4.77 12.06
N PRO A 70 11.65 4.12 11.53
CA PRO A 70 12.28 4.27 10.20
C PRO A 70 11.76 3.28 9.13
N HIS A 71 10.57 2.71 9.31
CA HIS A 71 10.01 1.63 8.48
C HIS A 71 8.65 1.99 7.87
N ARG A 72 8.47 3.26 7.52
CA ARG A 72 7.23 3.77 6.89
C ARG A 72 6.82 3.01 5.63
N ALA A 73 7.79 2.55 4.83
CA ALA A 73 7.50 1.77 3.62
C ALA A 73 6.84 0.43 3.94
N VAL A 74 7.23 -0.22 5.05
CA VAL A 74 6.62 -1.47 5.49
C VAL A 74 5.17 -1.24 5.88
N ALA A 75 4.88 -0.19 6.65
CA ALA A 75 3.50 0.17 7.01
C ALA A 75 2.64 0.40 5.75
N ALA A 76 3.17 1.13 4.76
CA ALA A 76 2.49 1.36 3.48
C ALA A 76 2.13 0.05 2.74
N LEU A 77 3.03 -0.94 2.72
CA LEU A 77 2.76 -2.25 2.10
C LEU A 77 1.57 -2.97 2.77
N TYR A 78 1.53 -2.96 4.09
CA TYR A 78 0.43 -3.58 4.84
C TYR A 78 -0.88 -2.83 4.64
N LEU A 79 -0.87 -1.50 4.70
CA LEU A 79 -2.07 -0.68 4.52
C LEU A 79 -2.74 -0.98 3.18
N ARG A 80 -1.97 -1.05 2.09
CA ARG A 80 -2.50 -1.43 0.76
C ARG A 80 -3.21 -2.79 0.76
N ARG A 81 -2.83 -3.73 1.63
CA ARG A 81 -3.42 -5.07 1.66
C ARG A 81 -4.77 -5.13 2.38
N ILE A 82 -5.01 -4.24 3.33
CA ILE A 82 -6.15 -4.27 4.25
C ILE A 82 -7.52 -4.19 3.55
N PRO A 83 -7.76 -3.31 2.56
CA PRO A 83 -9.05 -3.21 1.90
C PRO A 83 -9.49 -4.53 1.27
N HIS A 84 -8.55 -5.26 0.66
CA HIS A 84 -8.81 -6.57 0.08
C HIS A 84 -9.21 -7.59 1.17
N VAL A 85 -8.45 -7.63 2.26
CA VAL A 85 -8.70 -8.58 3.37
C VAL A 85 -10.07 -8.38 4.00
N ARG A 86 -10.46 -7.13 4.30
CA ARG A 86 -11.75 -6.84 4.95
C ARG A 86 -12.95 -6.99 4.03
N ALA A 87 -12.77 -6.80 2.72
CA ALA A 87 -13.80 -7.08 1.74
C ALA A 87 -13.98 -8.61 1.47
N GLY A 88 -13.25 -9.47 2.20
CA GLY A 88 -13.28 -10.90 1.96
C GLY A 88 -12.68 -11.29 0.62
N MET A 89 -11.79 -10.46 0.08
CA MET A 89 -11.11 -10.68 -1.19
C MET A 89 -9.62 -10.99 -0.97
N TYR A 90 -9.02 -11.69 -1.90
CA TYR A 90 -7.56 -11.85 -1.98
C TYR A 90 -7.07 -11.37 -3.34
N TRP A 91 -5.80 -10.99 -3.38
CA TRP A 91 -5.13 -10.61 -4.63
C TRP A 91 -4.59 -11.88 -5.26
N ASN A 92 -5.11 -12.24 -6.44
CA ASN A 92 -4.62 -13.38 -7.19
C ASN A 92 -3.47 -12.90 -8.10
N SER A 93 -2.25 -13.35 -7.83
CA SER A 93 -1.05 -12.93 -8.59
C SER A 93 -1.03 -13.48 -10.02
N HIS A 94 -1.81 -14.55 -10.31
CA HIS A 94 -1.90 -15.11 -11.66
C HIS A 94 -2.84 -14.30 -12.56
N HIS A 95 -3.94 -13.81 -12.02
CA HIS A 95 -4.93 -13.04 -12.77
C HIS A 95 -4.77 -11.52 -12.64
N GLY A 96 -3.99 -11.06 -11.66
CA GLY A 96 -3.79 -9.63 -11.42
C GLY A 96 -5.06 -8.90 -10.98
N THR A 97 -6.03 -9.62 -10.41
CA THR A 97 -7.33 -9.09 -10.00
C THR A 97 -7.67 -9.52 -8.57
N PRO A 98 -8.51 -8.74 -7.86
CA PRO A 98 -9.09 -9.16 -6.60
C PRO A 98 -10.16 -10.23 -6.85
N GLU A 99 -10.05 -11.37 -6.18
CA GLU A 99 -11.04 -12.45 -6.22
C GLU A 99 -11.67 -12.65 -4.84
N PRO A 100 -12.97 -13.04 -4.77
CA PRO A 100 -13.59 -13.40 -3.50
C PRO A 100 -12.85 -14.59 -2.88
N ARG A 101 -12.62 -14.54 -1.57
CA ARG A 101 -12.02 -15.65 -0.83
C ARG A 101 -12.90 -16.87 -0.95
N HIS A 102 -12.27 -18.00 -1.26
CA HIS A 102 -12.95 -19.28 -1.29
C HIS A 102 -13.53 -19.57 0.11
N PRO A 103 -14.80 -20.01 0.24
CA PRO A 103 -15.48 -20.18 1.54
C PRO A 103 -14.82 -21.22 2.46
N LEU A 104 -13.97 -22.10 1.92
CA LEU A 104 -13.18 -23.08 2.67
C LEU A 104 -11.82 -22.55 3.15
N CYS A 105 -11.41 -21.36 2.70
CA CYS A 105 -10.12 -20.74 3.01
C CYS A 105 -10.20 -20.08 4.40
N ARG A 106 -9.72 -20.78 5.43
CA ARG A 106 -9.78 -20.32 6.82
C ARG A 106 -8.63 -19.36 7.19
N ASP A 107 -7.50 -19.42 6.48
CA ASP A 107 -6.35 -18.52 6.71
C ASP A 107 -5.91 -17.82 5.40
N CYS A 108 -5.37 -16.60 5.52
CA CYS A 108 -4.87 -15.79 4.40
C CYS A 108 -3.64 -16.39 3.70
N ARG A 109 -3.10 -17.49 4.23
CA ARG A 109 -1.94 -18.23 3.71
C ARG A 109 -2.32 -19.47 2.90
N ASP A 110 -3.59 -19.85 2.87
CA ASP A 110 -4.01 -20.99 2.05
C ASP A 110 -3.91 -20.59 0.56
N PRO A 111 -3.21 -21.37 -0.27
CA PRO A 111 -3.19 -21.12 -1.71
C PRO A 111 -4.63 -21.23 -2.26
N PRO A 112 -4.98 -20.46 -3.31
CA PRO A 112 -6.27 -20.61 -3.97
C PRO A 112 -6.43 -22.08 -4.36
N ALA A 113 -7.59 -22.67 -4.02
CA ALA A 113 -7.91 -24.04 -4.38
C ALA A 113 -7.68 -24.19 -5.89
N ARG A 114 -6.68 -25.00 -6.28
CA ARG A 114 -6.47 -25.30 -7.69
C ARG A 114 -7.79 -25.85 -8.24
N PRO A 115 -8.30 -25.35 -9.38
CA PRO A 115 -9.42 -26.00 -10.02
C PRO A 115 -8.98 -27.42 -10.32
N VAL A 116 -9.62 -28.40 -9.68
CA VAL A 116 -9.49 -29.79 -10.08
C VAL A 116 -10.21 -29.86 -11.42
N HIS A 117 -9.46 -29.68 -12.51
CA HIS A 117 -9.95 -29.97 -13.84
C HIS A 117 -10.45 -31.41 -13.82
N ARG A 118 -11.75 -31.57 -14.10
CA ARG A 118 -12.40 -32.86 -14.30
C ARG A 118 -12.24 -33.28 -15.75
#